data_AF-A0AA43KZT7-F1
#
_entry.id   AF-A0AA43KZT7-F1
#
_cell.length_a   1.000
_cell.length_b   1.000
_cell.length_c   1.000
_cell.angle_alpha   90.00
_cell.angle_beta   90.00
_cell.angle_gamma   90.00
#
_symmetry.space_group_name_H-M   'P 1'
#
loop_
_entity.id
_entity.type
_entity.pdbx_description
1 polymer ?
#
loop_
_entity_poly.entity_id
_entity_poly.type
_entity_poly.pdbx_seq_one_letter_code
_entity_poly.pdbx_strand_id
1 'polypeptide(L)'
;MNMQDFIPREEKKPRKVVARYQKPESVKRLEKDYFEFKYRNSSIPENCRFVKKFRDDTANGLTECLSIWSKINGAFYQRQNSQGQYDARLKMWRKSGSTKGIADVQVTHNGKVYNFEIKIGRDKQSDIQKQVQEQIIAAGGHYAVVKCYDDFLKELHSLHTIKKDTK
;
A
#
# COMPACT_ATOMS: atom_id res chain seq x y z
N MET A 1 8.57 -52.22 26.02
CA MET A 1 7.76 -51.11 25.50
C MET A 1 8.71 -50.01 25.05
N ASN A 2 8.62 -49.56 23.81
CA ASN A 2 9.54 -48.59 23.24
C ASN A 2 9.08 -47.16 23.57
N MET A 3 9.99 -46.31 24.07
CA MET A 3 9.66 -44.95 24.52
C MET A 3 9.22 -44.02 23.38
N GLN A 4 9.44 -44.43 22.13
CA GLN A 4 9.02 -43.72 20.92
C GLN A 4 7.52 -43.86 20.61
N ASP A 5 6.81 -44.78 21.25
CA ASP A 5 5.37 -45.00 21.05
C ASP A 5 4.49 -44.01 21.84
N PHE A 6 5.09 -43.24 22.77
CA PHE A 6 4.40 -42.26 23.62
C PHE A 6 4.48 -40.81 23.12
N ILE A 7 5.13 -40.56 21.96
CA ILE A 7 5.20 -39.22 21.38
C ILE A 7 4.05 -39.07 20.36
N PRO A 8 3.03 -38.23 20.63
CA PRO A 8 1.96 -38.00 19.68
C PRO A 8 2.54 -37.41 18.39
N ARG A 9 2.41 -38.13 17.27
CA ARG A 9 2.71 -37.56 15.95
C ARG A 9 1.50 -36.75 15.53
N GLU A 10 1.58 -35.43 15.67
CA GLU A 10 0.57 -34.55 15.08
C GLU A 10 0.54 -34.73 13.56
N GLU A 11 -0.60 -35.17 13.03
CA GLU A 11 -0.84 -35.18 11.60
C GLU A 11 -0.82 -33.75 11.06
N LYS A 12 0.19 -33.43 10.24
CA LYS A 12 0.27 -32.12 9.59
C LYS A 12 -0.91 -31.97 8.65
N LYS A 13 -1.87 -31.10 9.00
CA LYS A 13 -2.98 -30.73 8.12
C LYS A 13 -2.42 -30.32 6.74
N PRO A 14 -3.02 -30.77 5.63
CA PRO A 14 -2.57 -30.41 4.29
C PRO A 14 -2.60 -28.87 4.15
N ARG A 15 -1.48 -28.30 3.68
CA ARG A 15 -1.41 -26.84 3.43
C ARG A 15 -2.45 -26.50 2.37
N LYS A 16 -3.35 -25.56 2.69
CA LYS A 16 -4.29 -25.01 1.71
C LYS A 16 -3.50 -24.42 0.53
N VAL A 17 -3.74 -24.93 -0.67
CA VAL A 17 -3.14 -24.39 -1.89
C VAL A 17 -3.78 -23.04 -2.15
N VAL A 18 -3.01 -21.96 -1.99
CA VAL A 18 -3.45 -20.61 -2.34
C VAL A 18 -3.30 -20.44 -3.85
N ALA A 19 -4.30 -19.85 -4.50
CA ALA A 19 -4.22 -19.55 -5.93
C ALA A 19 -2.98 -18.68 -6.22
N ARG A 20 -2.28 -18.98 -7.32
CA ARG A 20 -1.11 -18.22 -7.75
C ARG A 20 -1.54 -16.80 -8.15
N TYR A 21 -0.86 -15.80 -7.61
CA TYR A 21 -1.05 -14.39 -7.98
C TYR A 21 -1.02 -14.19 -9.50
N GLN A 22 -2.06 -13.52 -9.99
CA GLN A 22 -2.17 -13.05 -11.36
C GLN A 22 -1.95 -11.55 -11.37
N LYS A 23 -0.92 -11.11 -12.09
CA LYS A 23 -0.57 -9.69 -12.15
C LYS A 23 -1.59 -8.94 -13.01
N PRO A 24 -2.29 -7.92 -12.46
CA PRO A 24 -3.26 -7.16 -13.22
C PRO A 24 -2.57 -6.28 -14.27
N GLU A 25 -3.31 -5.91 -15.33
CA GLU A 25 -2.81 -5.07 -16.42
C GLU A 25 -2.34 -3.70 -15.94
N SER A 26 -3.00 -3.13 -14.93
CA SER A 26 -2.59 -1.87 -14.31
C SER A 26 -1.17 -1.92 -13.72
N VAL A 27 -0.81 -3.02 -13.05
CA VAL A 27 0.54 -3.21 -12.50
C VAL A 27 1.56 -3.43 -13.62
N LYS A 28 1.19 -4.14 -14.71
CA LYS A 28 2.06 -4.25 -15.90
C LYS A 28 2.29 -2.89 -16.55
N ARG A 29 1.25 -2.06 -16.62
CA ARG A 29 1.36 -0.68 -17.12
C ARG A 29 2.27 0.15 -16.23
N LEU A 30 2.14 0.05 -14.90
CA LEU A 30 3.05 0.72 -13.96
C LEU A 30 4.52 0.32 -14.18
N GLU A 31 4.82 -0.96 -14.47
CA GLU A 31 6.18 -1.40 -14.82
C GLU A 31 6.71 -0.69 -16.07
N LYS A 32 5.86 -0.54 -17.10
CA LYS A 32 6.21 0.15 -18.34
C LYS A 32 6.42 1.65 -18.12
N ASP A 33 5.46 2.30 -17.45
CA ASP A 33 5.52 3.73 -17.15
C ASP A 33 6.76 4.06 -16.29
N TYR A 34 7.10 3.20 -15.32
CA TYR A 34 8.30 3.37 -14.52
C TYR A 34 9.58 3.17 -15.33
N PHE A 35 9.62 2.20 -16.23
CA PHE A 35 10.76 1.97 -17.11
C PHE A 35 11.02 3.20 -17.99
N GLU A 36 9.98 3.72 -18.64
CA GLU A 36 10.06 4.94 -19.45
C GLU A 36 10.53 6.13 -18.60
N PHE A 37 9.89 6.36 -17.45
CA PHE A 37 10.27 7.44 -16.53
C PHE A 37 11.74 7.33 -16.07
N LYS A 38 12.19 6.14 -15.67
CA LYS A 38 13.55 5.91 -15.17
C LYS A 38 14.62 6.17 -16.23
N TYR A 39 14.31 5.89 -17.49
CA TYR A 39 15.27 5.93 -18.60
C TYR A 39 15.03 7.07 -19.60
N ARG A 40 14.09 7.99 -19.34
CA ARG A 40 13.66 9.04 -20.30
C ARG A 40 14.76 9.89 -20.91
N ASN A 41 15.89 10.05 -20.22
CA ASN A 41 17.08 10.77 -20.70
C ASN A 41 18.37 9.96 -20.43
N SER A 42 18.28 8.62 -20.43
CA SER A 42 19.43 7.77 -20.10
C SER A 42 20.27 7.45 -21.32
N SER A 43 21.59 7.56 -21.17
CA SER A 43 22.58 7.11 -22.16
C SER A 43 22.78 5.59 -22.18
N ILE A 44 22.15 4.85 -21.24
CA ILE A 44 22.28 3.40 -21.15
C ILE A 44 21.58 2.75 -22.36
N PRO A 45 22.27 1.87 -23.12
CA PRO A 45 21.67 1.10 -24.22
C PRO A 45 20.47 0.28 -23.76
N GLU A 46 19.47 0.13 -24.63
CA GLU A 46 18.18 -0.49 -24.27
C GLU A 46 18.32 -1.93 -23.74
N ASN A 47 19.21 -2.72 -24.34
CA ASN A 47 19.51 -4.09 -23.92
C ASN A 47 20.15 -4.18 -22.53
N CYS A 48 20.69 -3.08 -21.99
CA CYS A 48 21.28 -3.02 -20.64
C CYS A 48 20.31 -2.48 -19.58
N ARG A 49 19.08 -2.12 -19.95
CA ARG A 49 18.10 -1.52 -19.03
C ARG A 49 17.37 -2.61 -18.25
N PHE A 50 17.28 -2.43 -16.93
CA PHE A 50 16.61 -3.36 -16.04
C PHE A 50 15.12 -3.03 -15.88
N VAL A 51 14.26 -4.01 -16.17
CA VAL A 51 12.81 -3.93 -15.96
C VAL A 51 12.49 -4.33 -14.52
N LYS A 52 12.19 -3.33 -13.67
CA LYS A 52 11.72 -3.58 -12.31
C LYS A 52 10.35 -4.23 -12.34
N LYS A 53 10.16 -5.28 -11.53
CA LYS A 53 8.89 -5.98 -11.38
C LYS A 53 8.16 -5.53 -10.12
N PHE A 54 6.86 -5.32 -10.24
CA PHE A 54 5.98 -4.93 -9.14
C PHE A 54 4.93 -6.00 -8.86
N ARG A 55 4.41 -5.98 -7.63
CA ARG A 55 3.32 -6.82 -7.15
C ARG A 55 2.49 -6.02 -6.15
N ASP A 56 1.18 -6.23 -6.16
CA ASP A 56 0.24 -5.54 -5.27
C ASP A 56 -0.50 -6.49 -4.32
N ASP A 57 -0.12 -7.77 -4.27
CA ASP A 57 -0.71 -8.80 -3.41
C ASP A 57 -0.11 -8.84 -1.99
N THR A 58 0.72 -7.86 -1.64
CA THR A 58 1.29 -7.69 -0.30
C THR A 58 1.22 -6.22 0.10
N ALA A 59 1.15 -5.93 1.39
CA ALA A 59 0.97 -4.55 1.86
C ALA A 59 2.15 -3.66 1.43
N ASN A 60 3.38 -4.16 1.59
CA ASN A 60 4.58 -3.45 1.14
C ASN A 60 4.66 -3.32 -0.39
N GLY A 61 4.27 -4.36 -1.14
CA GLY A 61 4.25 -4.30 -2.61
C GLY A 61 3.24 -3.29 -3.14
N LEU A 62 2.01 -3.28 -2.59
CA LEU A 62 0.99 -2.29 -2.92
C LEU A 62 1.45 -0.88 -2.55
N THR A 63 2.02 -0.70 -1.36
CA THR A 63 2.60 0.58 -0.92
C THR A 63 3.70 1.07 -1.89
N GLU A 64 4.56 0.18 -2.37
CA GLU A 64 5.57 0.50 -3.37
C GLU A 64 4.94 0.92 -4.71
N CYS A 65 3.87 0.25 -5.16
CA CYS A 65 3.14 0.63 -6.37
C CYS A 65 2.60 2.06 -6.27
N LEU A 66 1.99 2.43 -5.15
CA LEU A 66 1.47 3.78 -4.89
C LEU A 66 2.59 4.83 -4.90
N SER A 67 3.73 4.51 -4.26
CA SER A 67 4.90 5.39 -4.23
C SER A 67 5.47 5.65 -5.63
N ILE A 68 5.60 4.60 -6.44
CA ILE A 68 6.12 4.70 -7.81
C ILE A 68 5.16 5.44 -8.71
N TRP A 69 3.87 5.15 -8.65
CA TRP A 69 2.86 5.91 -9.38
C TRP A 69 2.94 7.40 -9.02
N SER A 70 3.03 7.72 -7.73
CA SER A 70 3.10 9.10 -7.26
C SER A 70 4.33 9.82 -7.80
N LYS A 71 5.49 9.15 -7.77
CA LYS A 71 6.75 9.68 -8.32
C LYS A 71 6.66 9.98 -9.81
N ILE A 72 6.08 9.07 -10.60
CA ILE A 72 5.95 9.23 -12.06
C ILE A 72 4.99 10.39 -12.39
N ASN A 73 3.92 10.54 -11.62
CA ASN A 73 2.87 11.53 -11.85
C ASN A 73 3.12 12.88 -11.14
N GLY A 74 4.30 13.08 -10.55
CA GLY A 74 4.62 14.31 -9.81
C GLY A 74 3.72 14.58 -8.61
N ALA A 75 3.08 13.53 -8.06
CA ALA A 75 2.27 13.63 -6.85
C ALA A 75 3.18 13.60 -5.61
N PHE A 76 2.74 14.27 -4.54
CA PHE A 76 3.37 14.12 -3.23
C PHE A 76 2.93 12.80 -2.60
N TYR A 77 3.87 12.06 -2.03
CA TYR A 77 3.63 10.76 -1.40
C TYR A 77 4.28 10.74 -0.02
N GLN A 78 3.54 10.24 0.97
CA GLN A 78 4.04 10.05 2.32
C GLN A 78 3.48 8.75 2.91
N ARG A 79 4.38 7.84 3.32
CA ARG A 79 4.01 6.70 4.17
C ARG A 79 3.95 7.18 5.62
N GLN A 80 2.88 6.88 6.34
CA GLN A 80 2.70 7.22 7.74
C GLN A 80 3.10 6.05 8.62
N ASN A 81 3.88 6.34 9.66
CA ASN A 81 4.21 5.37 10.71
C ASN A 81 3.84 5.98 12.06
N SER A 82 3.07 5.25 12.87
CA SER A 82 2.69 5.68 14.22
C SER A 82 3.50 4.98 15.33
N GLN A 83 4.67 4.43 14.99
CA GLN A 83 5.50 3.68 15.95
C GLN A 83 6.09 4.63 17.00
N GLY A 84 6.19 4.15 18.25
CA GLY A 84 6.89 4.86 19.31
C GLY A 84 8.37 5.09 18.98
N GLN A 85 8.97 6.11 19.58
CA GLN A 85 10.39 6.40 19.41
C GLN A 85 11.17 5.76 20.56
N TYR A 86 12.20 4.97 20.23
CA TYR A 86 13.09 4.42 21.25
C TYR A 86 14.03 5.52 21.76
N ASP A 87 14.01 5.75 23.06
CA ASP A 87 14.96 6.62 23.75
C ASP A 87 16.14 5.76 24.22
N ALA A 88 17.27 5.86 23.50
CA ALA A 88 18.48 5.10 23.81
C ALA A 88 19.11 5.47 25.16
N ARG A 89 18.94 6.72 25.61
CA ARG A 89 19.48 7.20 26.89
C ARG A 89 18.71 6.60 28.07
N LEU A 90 17.38 6.60 27.98
CA LEU A 90 16.51 6.03 29.00
C LEU A 90 16.26 4.53 28.83
N LYS A 91 16.75 3.94 27.73
CA LYS A 91 16.52 2.54 27.32
C LYS A 91 15.05 2.15 27.33
N MET A 92 14.18 3.04 26.85
CA MET A 92 12.73 2.82 26.85
C MET A 92 12.03 3.38 25.62
N TRP A 93 10.88 2.81 25.25
CA TRP A 93 10.04 3.32 24.18
C TRP A 93 9.15 4.47 24.67
N ARG A 94 9.21 5.61 23.99
CA ARG A 94 8.31 6.74 24.21
C ARG A 94 7.13 6.67 23.25
N LYS A 95 5.95 7.08 23.72
CA LYS A 95 4.77 7.20 22.86
C LYS A 95 5.04 8.22 21.76
N SER A 96 4.65 7.90 20.54
CA SER A 96 4.68 8.86 19.43
C SER A 96 3.58 9.91 19.61
N GLY A 97 3.82 11.12 19.11
CA GLY A 97 2.79 12.14 18.92
C GLY A 97 1.90 11.91 17.70
N SER A 98 2.19 10.88 16.89
CA SER A 98 1.37 10.54 15.71
C SER A 98 -0.05 10.14 16.11
N THR A 99 -1.04 10.56 15.31
CA THR A 99 -2.42 10.12 15.43
C THR A 99 -2.50 8.61 15.30
N LYS A 100 -2.98 7.93 16.34
CA LYS A 100 -3.16 6.48 16.33
C LYS A 100 -4.26 6.11 15.33
N GLY A 101 -3.99 5.13 14.47
CA GLY A 101 -4.95 4.70 13.45
C GLY A 101 -5.04 5.62 12.24
N ILE A 102 -4.08 6.55 12.05
CA ILE A 102 -3.93 7.27 10.79
C ILE A 102 -3.69 6.29 9.64
N ALA A 103 -4.19 6.65 8.45
CA ALA A 103 -4.01 5.86 7.24
C ALA A 103 -2.53 5.61 6.93
N ASP A 104 -2.21 4.44 6.39
CA ASP A 104 -0.84 4.02 6.08
C ASP A 104 -0.12 4.93 5.07
N VAL A 105 -0.86 5.48 4.11
CA VAL A 105 -0.31 6.27 3.01
C VAL A 105 -1.15 7.53 2.79
N GLN A 106 -0.48 8.65 2.57
CA GLN A 106 -1.08 9.88 2.06
C GLN A 106 -0.50 10.20 0.69
N VAL A 107 -1.37 10.54 -0.26
CA VAL A 107 -1.00 11.02 -1.59
C VAL A 107 -1.68 12.36 -1.82
N THR A 108 -0.93 13.36 -2.28
CA THR A 108 -1.51 14.63 -2.76
C THR A 108 -1.30 14.75 -4.26
N HIS A 109 -2.39 14.85 -5.01
CA HIS A 109 -2.38 14.92 -6.47
C HIS A 109 -3.48 15.86 -6.96
N ASN A 110 -3.16 16.74 -7.92
CA ASN A 110 -4.08 17.73 -8.51
C ASN A 110 -4.83 18.58 -7.46
N GLY A 111 -4.12 19.02 -6.42
CA GLY A 111 -4.67 19.86 -5.36
C GLY A 111 -5.60 19.14 -4.37
N LYS A 112 -5.65 17.80 -4.40
CA LYS A 112 -6.45 16.98 -3.48
C LYS A 112 -5.56 16.04 -2.67
N VAL A 113 -5.88 15.87 -1.40
CA VAL A 113 -5.22 14.94 -0.48
C VAL A 113 -6.07 13.68 -0.35
N TYR A 114 -5.45 12.53 -0.56
CA TYR A 114 -6.05 11.20 -0.48
C TYR A 114 -5.36 10.41 0.63
N ASN A 115 -6.12 9.84 1.55
CA ASN A 115 -5.61 9.01 2.64
C ASN A 115 -5.97 7.55 2.37
N PHE A 116 -4.97 6.69 2.24
CA PHE A 116 -5.12 5.29 1.88
C PHE A 116 -4.70 4.37 3.01
N GLU A 117 -5.64 3.54 3.44
CA GLU A 117 -5.40 2.42 4.36
C GLU A 117 -5.18 1.14 3.56
N ILE A 118 -4.04 0.50 3.75
CA ILE A 118 -3.62 -0.67 2.98
C ILE A 118 -4.09 -1.94 3.69
N LYS A 119 -4.98 -2.72 3.05
CA LYS A 119 -5.47 -3.98 3.60
C LYS A 119 -5.37 -5.11 2.59
N ILE A 120 -4.65 -6.18 2.92
CA ILE A 120 -4.47 -7.32 2.00
C ILE A 120 -5.29 -8.53 2.43
N GLY A 121 -5.96 -9.16 1.47
CA GLY A 121 -6.69 -10.41 1.66
C GLY A 121 -7.78 -10.28 2.73
N ARG A 122 -7.61 -11.00 3.85
CA ARG A 122 -8.57 -11.03 4.96
C ARG A 122 -8.36 -9.92 5.99
N ASP A 123 -7.34 -9.10 5.83
CA ASP A 123 -7.07 -7.98 6.73
C ASP A 123 -8.24 -6.97 6.69
N LYS A 124 -8.53 -6.38 7.86
CA LYS A 124 -9.65 -5.47 8.10
C LYS A 124 -9.17 -4.29 8.93
N GLN A 125 -9.84 -3.15 8.78
CA GLN A 125 -9.62 -2.00 9.65
C GLN A 125 -9.97 -2.34 11.11
N SER A 126 -9.12 -1.88 12.02
CA SER A 126 -9.43 -1.79 13.44
C SER A 126 -10.46 -0.68 13.71
N ASP A 127 -11.10 -0.71 14.87
CA ASP A 127 -12.12 0.29 15.21
C ASP A 127 -11.55 1.71 15.34
N ILE A 128 -10.30 1.85 15.77
CA ILE A 128 -9.60 3.14 15.82
C ILE A 128 -9.39 3.70 14.41
N GLN A 129 -9.05 2.85 13.43
CA GLN A 129 -8.89 3.27 12.03
C GLN A 129 -10.24 3.70 11.43
N LYS A 130 -11.35 3.05 11.79
CA LYS A 130 -12.69 3.46 11.36
C LYS A 130 -13.08 4.83 11.94
N GLN A 131 -12.78 5.08 13.20
CA GLN A 131 -13.01 6.39 13.83
C GLN A 131 -12.22 7.50 13.13
N VAL A 132 -10.94 7.26 12.80
CA VAL A 132 -10.12 8.22 12.06
C VAL A 132 -10.66 8.45 10.65
N GLN A 133 -11.12 7.40 9.97
CA GLN A 133 -11.80 7.51 8.69
C GLN A 133 -13.04 8.41 8.78
N GLU A 134 -13.92 8.18 9.75
CA GLU A 134 -15.12 8.99 9.97
C GLU A 134 -14.78 10.46 10.20
N GLN A 135 -13.75 10.74 11.00
CA GLN A 135 -13.27 12.10 11.26
C GLN A 135 -12.75 12.79 10.00
N ILE A 136 -11.93 12.10 9.19
CA ILE A 136 -11.38 12.65 7.93
C ILE A 136 -12.51 12.94 6.95
N ILE A 137 -13.46 12.02 6.79
CA ILE A 137 -14.60 12.18 5.87
C ILE A 137 -15.51 13.32 6.34
N ALA A 138 -15.81 13.40 7.64
CA ALA A 138 -16.63 14.48 8.20
C ALA A 138 -15.98 15.86 8.01
N ALA A 139 -14.65 15.94 7.99
CA ALA A 139 -13.89 17.15 7.66
C ALA A 139 -13.80 17.45 6.16
N GLY A 140 -14.44 16.65 5.29
CA GLY A 140 -14.40 16.80 3.83
C GLY A 140 -13.14 16.24 3.16
N GLY A 141 -12.31 15.50 3.91
CA GLY A 141 -11.14 14.81 3.37
C GLY A 141 -11.49 13.50 2.65
N HIS A 142 -10.59 13.03 1.80
CA HIS A 142 -10.71 11.71 1.17
C HIS A 142 -10.01 10.64 2.00
N TYR A 143 -10.70 9.52 2.21
CA TYR A 143 -10.17 8.32 2.85
C TYR A 143 -10.69 7.09 2.10
N ALA A 144 -9.80 6.15 1.77
CA ALA A 144 -10.19 4.89 1.19
C ALA A 144 -9.36 3.72 1.73
N VAL A 145 -10.01 2.56 1.87
CA VAL A 145 -9.32 1.29 2.09
C VAL A 145 -9.01 0.70 0.72
N VAL A 146 -7.74 0.41 0.45
CA VAL A 146 -7.31 -0.17 -0.82
C VAL A 146 -6.69 -1.55 -0.59
N LYS A 147 -7.08 -2.51 -1.43
CA LYS A 147 -6.62 -3.91 -1.33
C LYS A 147 -5.77 -4.37 -2.49
N CYS A 148 -5.81 -3.64 -3.59
CA CYS A 148 -4.96 -3.82 -4.75
C CYS A 148 -4.68 -2.48 -5.41
N TYR A 149 -3.83 -2.50 -6.43
CA TYR A 149 -3.43 -1.29 -7.15
C TYR A 149 -4.60 -0.69 -7.96
N ASP A 150 -5.53 -1.52 -8.43
CA ASP A 150 -6.72 -1.04 -9.15
C ASP A 150 -7.66 -0.22 -8.26
N ASP A 151 -7.80 -0.59 -6.97
CA ASP A 151 -8.61 0.18 -6.03
C ASP A 151 -8.06 1.60 -5.88
N PHE A 152 -6.74 1.72 -5.73
CA PHE A 152 -6.06 3.02 -5.67
C PHE A 152 -6.32 3.89 -6.91
N LEU A 153 -6.20 3.31 -8.11
CA LEU A 153 -6.47 4.05 -9.35
C LEU A 153 -7.94 4.49 -9.46
N LYS A 154 -8.89 3.65 -9.03
CA LYS A 154 -10.32 4.00 -9.02
C LYS A 154 -10.61 5.20 -8.12
N GLU A 155 -10.00 5.26 -6.94
CA GLU A 155 -10.17 6.37 -5.99
C GLU A 155 -9.65 7.69 -6.55
N LEU A 156 -8.51 7.65 -7.26
CA LEU A 156 -7.97 8.84 -7.92
C LEU A 156 -8.87 9.33 -9.07
N HIS A 157 -9.43 8.42 -9.88
CA HIS A 157 -10.27 8.79 -11.03
C HIS A 157 -11.68 9.23 -10.64
N SER A 158 -12.30 8.60 -9.65
CA SER A 158 -13.70 8.87 -9.26
C SER A 158 -13.93 10.32 -8.82
N LEU A 159 -12.87 11.00 -8.34
CA LEU A 159 -12.93 12.40 -7.94
C LEU A 159 -12.63 13.42 -9.04
N HIS A 160 -12.29 12.98 -10.27
CA HIS A 160 -12.11 13.87 -11.42
C HIS A 160 -13.40 14.08 -12.23
N THR A 161 -14.39 13.20 -12.10
CA THR A 161 -15.63 13.25 -12.90
C THR A 161 -16.63 14.31 -12.41
N ILE A 162 -16.50 14.81 -11.17
CA ILE A 162 -17.48 15.76 -10.59
C ILE A 162 -17.37 17.19 -11.17
N LYS A 163 -16.35 17.50 -11.99
CA LYS A 163 -16.14 18.85 -12.56
C LYS A 163 -16.59 19.03 -14.02
N LYS A 164 -17.36 18.10 -14.61
CA LYS A 164 -17.81 18.24 -16.02
C LYS A 164 -19.27 18.68 -16.22
N ASP A 165 -20.09 18.73 -15.18
CA ASP A 165 -21.52 19.08 -15.30
C ASP A 165 -21.84 20.44 -14.65
N THR A 166 -21.06 21.46 -14.99
CA THR A 166 -21.49 22.86 -14.81
C THR A 166 -20.92 23.70 -15.95
N LYS A 167 -21.57 23.59 -17.10
CA LYS A 167 -21.67 24.64 -18.11
C LYS A 167 -23.10 24.66 -18.63
#